data_AF-C6LN33-F1
#
_entry.id   AF-C6LN33-F1
#
_cell.length_a   1.000
_cell.length_b   1.000
_cell.length_c   1.000
_cell.angle_alpha   90.00
_cell.angle_beta   90.00
_cell.angle_gamma   90.00
#
_symmetry.space_group_name_H-M   'P 1'
#
loop_
_entity.id
_entity.type
_entity.pdbx_description
1 polymer ?
#
loop_
_entity_poly.entity_id
_entity_poly.type
_entity_poly.pdbx_seq_one_letter_code
_entity_poly.pdbx_strand_id
1 'polypeptide(L)'
;MAKNGCSMSQHSKENTQPIGDEGIYNLFYDSITGRPSRSVERETCLSPFKDNIATKATVPPICLDYARGRCSRGTACRRLHRLPTVRDEGLPHSVDIFGRQRSALGPSSFLGRNSSIAFEKPANQQGLVIICKHIGPVIEHDVSTILVVQFKHRIYAEFAIEALRGQRLSTLSVVYNVSLFGDGLVDVDWAYINLGAAPRESVLDLY
;
A
#
# COMPACT_ATOMS: atom_id res chain seq x y z
N MET A 1 2.84 47.18 -30.38
CA MET A 1 3.70 46.08 -29.93
C MET A 1 3.85 46.17 -28.41
N ALA A 2 2.96 45.51 -27.66
CA ALA A 2 2.96 45.53 -26.20
C ALA A 2 3.57 44.22 -25.68
N LYS A 3 4.59 44.32 -24.82
CA LYS A 3 5.18 43.19 -24.09
C LYS A 3 4.51 43.11 -22.71
N ASN A 4 3.65 42.12 -22.51
CA ASN A 4 3.08 41.80 -21.20
C ASN A 4 3.96 40.73 -20.53
N GLY A 5 4.73 41.13 -19.52
CA GLY A 5 5.42 40.23 -18.59
C GLY A 5 4.47 39.84 -17.46
N CYS A 6 4.19 38.55 -17.33
CA CYS A 6 3.35 37.98 -16.28
C CYS A 6 4.14 37.91 -14.96
N SER A 7 3.65 38.60 -13.93
CA SER A 7 4.22 38.63 -12.59
C SER A 7 3.84 37.38 -11.82
N MET A 8 4.84 36.66 -11.33
CA MET A 8 4.71 35.50 -10.44
C MET A 8 4.30 35.95 -9.03
N SER A 9 3.04 35.72 -8.65
CA SER A 9 2.62 35.85 -7.25
C SER A 9 3.03 34.60 -6.47
N GLN A 10 4.01 34.79 -5.58
CA GLN A 10 4.39 33.80 -4.57
C GLN A 10 3.32 33.80 -3.47
N HIS A 11 2.46 32.77 -3.43
CA HIS A 11 1.65 32.49 -2.25
C HIS A 11 2.54 31.78 -1.21
N SER A 12 2.95 32.56 -0.22
CA SER A 12 3.55 32.12 1.03
C SER A 12 2.62 31.13 1.74
N LYS A 13 3.06 29.88 1.89
CA LYS A 13 2.39 28.88 2.72
C LYS A 13 2.58 29.25 4.19
N GLU A 14 1.47 29.57 4.83
CA GLU A 14 1.38 29.85 6.26
C GLU A 14 1.78 28.59 7.03
N ASN A 15 2.80 28.73 7.88
CA ASN A 15 3.41 27.67 8.67
C ASN A 15 2.60 27.45 9.95
N THR A 16 1.54 26.66 9.88
CA THR A 16 0.87 26.16 11.08
C THR A 16 1.54 24.85 11.49
N GLN A 17 2.51 24.94 12.41
CA GLN A 17 3.05 23.75 13.08
C GLN A 17 1.97 23.18 14.02
N PRO A 18 1.53 21.92 13.85
CA PRO A 18 0.77 21.27 14.89
C PRO A 18 1.69 20.87 16.04
N ILE A 19 1.15 21.08 17.24
CA ILE A 19 1.76 20.88 18.55
C ILE A 19 2.17 19.41 18.75
N GLY A 20 3.28 19.22 19.48
CA GLY A 20 4.11 18.03 19.56
C GLY A 20 3.37 16.71 19.77
N ASP A 21 3.77 15.73 18.96
CA ASP A 21 3.70 14.31 19.26
C ASP A 21 5.15 13.78 19.10
N GLU A 22 5.69 13.13 20.13
CA GLU A 22 7.09 12.63 20.18
C GLU A 22 7.29 11.41 19.25
N GLY A 23 6.95 11.54 17.97
CA GLY A 23 7.07 10.49 16.96
C GLY A 23 8.45 10.45 16.29
N ILE A 24 8.94 9.24 16.00
CA ILE A 24 10.13 9.04 15.16
C ILE A 24 9.79 9.46 13.73
N TYR A 25 10.45 10.52 13.23
CA TYR A 25 10.25 10.99 11.86
C TYR A 25 10.63 9.93 10.82
N ASN A 26 9.70 9.65 9.91
CA ASN A 26 9.81 8.60 8.92
C ASN A 26 10.22 9.16 7.55
N LEU A 27 11.50 8.99 7.22
CA LEU A 27 12.09 9.43 5.95
C LEU A 27 11.42 8.82 4.70
N PHE A 28 10.73 7.69 4.81
CA PHE A 28 10.07 7.05 3.67
C PHE A 28 8.73 7.70 3.31
N TYR A 29 8.12 8.40 4.25
CA TYR A 29 6.81 9.02 4.10
C TYR A 29 6.82 10.52 4.34
N ASP A 30 7.98 11.10 4.68
CA ASP A 30 8.12 12.52 5.01
C ASP A 30 7.10 12.94 6.09
N SER A 31 7.05 12.17 7.18
CA SER A 31 5.98 12.28 8.18
C SER A 31 6.46 11.80 9.55
N ILE A 32 6.06 12.54 10.59
CA ILE A 32 6.29 12.19 12.01
C ILE A 32 5.41 11.00 12.43
N THR A 33 4.22 10.85 11.85
CA THR A 33 3.27 9.78 12.17
C THR A 33 3.52 8.48 11.39
N GLY A 34 4.60 8.43 10.61
CA GLY A 34 4.90 7.29 9.74
C GLY A 34 4.14 7.38 8.42
N ARG A 35 3.30 6.39 8.10
CA ARG A 35 2.54 6.38 6.85
C ARG A 35 1.71 7.67 6.70
N PRO A 36 1.53 8.20 5.47
CA PRO A 36 0.70 9.39 5.26
C PRO A 36 -0.69 9.18 5.83
N SER A 37 -1.27 10.28 6.32
CA SER A 37 -2.61 10.34 6.88
C SER A 37 -3.65 9.73 5.93
N ARG A 38 -4.69 9.14 6.53
CA ARG A 38 -5.88 8.66 5.85
C ARG A 38 -6.38 9.77 4.90
N SER A 39 -6.82 9.37 3.71
CA SER A 39 -7.52 10.23 2.72
C SER A 39 -6.70 11.04 1.70
N VAL A 40 -5.39 10.83 1.57
CA VAL A 40 -4.66 11.40 0.41
C VAL A 40 -4.83 10.50 -0.80
N GLU A 41 -5.63 10.95 -1.76
CA GLU A 41 -5.76 10.31 -3.06
C GLU A 41 -4.41 10.23 -3.77
N ARG A 42 -4.13 9.08 -4.39
CA ARG A 42 -2.97 8.94 -5.27
C ARG A 42 -3.35 9.18 -6.71
N GLU A 43 -2.56 10.02 -7.36
CA GLU A 43 -2.69 10.36 -8.79
C GLU A 43 -2.33 9.19 -9.73
N THR A 44 -1.70 8.13 -9.23
CA THR A 44 -1.16 7.02 -10.03
C THR A 44 -1.52 5.67 -9.45
N CYS A 45 -1.80 4.70 -10.33
CA CYS A 45 -2.18 3.33 -9.99
C CYS A 45 -1.26 2.33 -10.72
N LEU A 46 -0.81 1.29 -10.01
CA LEU A 46 -0.06 0.21 -10.63
C LEU A 46 -0.96 -0.55 -11.61
N SER A 47 -0.49 -0.79 -12.83
CA SER A 47 -1.12 -1.71 -13.76
C SER A 47 -0.27 -2.99 -13.94
N PRO A 48 -0.54 -4.07 -13.18
CA PRO A 48 0.33 -5.25 -13.14
C PRO A 48 0.53 -5.93 -14.50
N PHE A 49 -0.38 -5.70 -15.44
CA PHE A 49 -0.39 -6.32 -16.76
C PHE A 49 0.36 -5.53 -17.83
N LYS A 50 0.53 -4.21 -17.67
CA LYS A 50 1.25 -3.36 -18.64
C LYS A 50 2.67 -3.02 -18.17
N ASP A 51 2.89 -2.96 -16.85
CA ASP A 51 4.10 -2.37 -16.29
C ASP A 51 5.19 -3.40 -15.93
N ASN A 52 5.02 -4.70 -16.25
CA ASN A 52 6.03 -5.74 -16.08
C ASN A 52 7.20 -5.57 -17.06
N ILE A 53 7.93 -4.48 -16.89
CA ILE A 53 9.07 -4.10 -17.71
C ILE A 53 10.34 -4.64 -17.04
N ALA A 54 11.18 -5.33 -17.81
CA ALA A 54 12.48 -5.76 -17.33
C ALA A 54 13.31 -4.53 -16.90
N THR A 55 13.78 -4.53 -15.66
CA THR A 55 14.61 -3.45 -15.13
C THR A 55 16.08 -3.83 -15.08
N LYS A 56 16.94 -2.90 -14.69
CA LYS A 56 18.36 -3.17 -14.44
C LYS A 56 18.58 -4.13 -13.27
N ALA A 57 17.59 -4.28 -12.39
CA ALA A 57 17.67 -5.18 -11.25
C ALA A 57 17.36 -6.61 -11.67
N THR A 58 18.18 -7.56 -11.20
CA THR A 58 17.94 -9.00 -11.34
C THR A 58 17.51 -9.65 -10.03
N VAL A 59 17.76 -8.98 -8.92
CA VAL A 59 17.51 -9.45 -7.55
C VAL A 59 16.66 -8.44 -6.77
N PRO A 60 15.97 -8.89 -5.71
CA PRO A 60 15.24 -8.01 -4.79
C PRO A 60 16.10 -6.85 -4.29
N PRO A 61 15.50 -5.69 -3.94
CA PRO A 61 14.08 -5.49 -3.63
C PRO A 61 13.20 -5.00 -4.80
N ILE A 62 11.88 -5.06 -4.59
CA ILE A 62 10.89 -4.49 -5.51
C ILE A 62 10.89 -2.96 -5.41
N CYS A 63 10.59 -2.28 -6.51
CA CYS A 63 10.50 -0.84 -6.54
C CYS A 63 9.21 -0.36 -5.85
N LEU A 64 9.35 0.47 -4.80
CA LEU A 64 8.21 1.08 -4.13
C LEU A 64 7.42 2.00 -5.07
N ASP A 65 8.12 2.83 -5.85
CA ASP A 65 7.47 3.74 -6.78
C ASP A 65 6.75 3.00 -7.91
N TYR A 66 7.24 1.81 -8.28
CA TYR A 66 6.54 0.92 -9.20
C TYR A 66 5.26 0.37 -8.58
N ALA A 67 5.32 -0.15 -7.35
CA ALA A 67 4.12 -0.65 -6.66
C ALA A 67 3.05 0.45 -6.51
N ARG A 68 3.46 1.72 -6.46
CA ARG A 68 2.56 2.88 -6.43
C ARG A 68 2.15 3.42 -7.81
N GLY A 69 2.68 2.88 -8.91
CA GLY A 69 2.37 3.32 -10.27
C GLY A 69 3.05 4.62 -10.72
N ARG A 70 4.07 5.11 -10.01
CA ARG A 70 4.72 6.42 -10.26
C ARG A 70 6.19 6.33 -10.70
N CYS A 71 6.69 5.14 -11.00
CA CYS A 71 8.10 4.99 -11.37
C CYS A 71 8.38 5.50 -12.81
N SER A 72 9.12 6.59 -12.93
CA SER A 72 9.53 7.16 -14.23
C SER A 72 10.81 6.55 -14.81
N ARG A 73 11.48 5.64 -14.09
CA ARG A 73 12.80 5.12 -14.47
C ARG A 73 12.76 4.01 -15.53
N GLY A 74 11.59 3.38 -15.74
CA GLY A 74 11.42 2.29 -16.69
C GLY A 74 12.48 1.19 -16.55
N THR A 75 13.08 0.79 -17.67
CA THR A 75 14.13 -0.24 -17.75
C THR A 75 15.42 0.14 -17.00
N ALA A 76 15.68 1.43 -16.80
CA ALA A 76 16.86 1.90 -16.05
C ALA A 76 16.69 1.80 -14.53
N CYS A 77 15.52 1.37 -14.04
CA CYS A 77 15.28 1.24 -12.60
C CYS A 77 16.22 0.20 -11.96
N ARG A 78 16.81 0.56 -10.81
CA ARG A 78 17.70 -0.33 -10.04
C ARG A 78 16.95 -1.30 -9.12
N ARG A 79 15.63 -1.29 -9.15
CA ARG A 79 14.75 -2.17 -8.36
C ARG A 79 13.81 -2.92 -9.31
N LEU A 80 13.25 -4.03 -8.85
CA LEU A 80 12.40 -4.88 -9.70
C LEU A 80 11.03 -4.23 -9.97
N HIS A 81 10.56 -4.33 -11.21
CA HIS A 81 9.20 -3.95 -11.64
C HIS A 81 8.42 -5.22 -12.00
N ARG A 82 7.97 -5.93 -10.97
CA ARG A 82 7.10 -7.09 -11.10
C ARG A 82 6.31 -7.32 -9.82
N LEU A 83 5.31 -8.19 -9.88
CA LEU A 83 4.65 -8.67 -8.67
C LEU A 83 5.60 -9.54 -7.82
N PRO A 84 5.34 -9.62 -6.49
CA PRO A 84 6.07 -10.52 -5.59
C PRO A 84 5.97 -11.98 -6.03
N THR A 85 7.02 -12.73 -5.80
CA THR A 85 7.09 -14.17 -6.02
C THR A 85 7.67 -14.85 -4.79
N VAL A 86 7.48 -16.17 -4.66
CA VAL A 86 8.02 -16.97 -3.55
C VAL A 86 9.54 -16.82 -3.40
N ARG A 87 10.26 -16.51 -4.49
CA ARG A 87 11.71 -16.26 -4.46
C ARG A 87 12.10 -15.03 -3.64
N ASP A 88 11.19 -14.06 -3.50
CA ASP A 88 11.45 -12.80 -2.79
C ASP A 88 11.36 -12.97 -1.26
N GLU A 89 10.94 -14.15 -0.77
CA GLU A 89 10.97 -14.49 0.67
C GLU A 89 12.38 -14.67 1.22
N GLY A 90 13.39 -14.80 0.36
CA GLY A 90 14.79 -14.88 0.78
C GLY A 90 15.34 -13.57 1.39
N LEU A 91 14.55 -12.49 1.39
CA LEU A 91 14.92 -11.24 2.05
C LEU A 91 15.05 -11.42 3.58
N PRO A 92 16.02 -10.75 4.23
CA PRO A 92 16.15 -10.79 5.69
C PRO A 92 14.86 -10.39 6.41
N HIS A 93 14.56 -11.05 7.54
CA HIS A 93 13.33 -10.77 8.30
C HIS A 93 13.23 -9.33 8.85
N SER A 94 14.32 -8.57 8.88
CA SER A 94 14.34 -7.17 9.29
C SER A 94 13.84 -6.20 8.21
N VAL A 95 13.83 -6.62 6.94
CA VAL A 95 13.47 -5.76 5.81
C VAL A 95 12.15 -6.19 5.16
N ASP A 96 11.42 -5.21 4.64
CA ASP A 96 10.24 -5.44 3.82
C ASP A 96 10.62 -5.76 2.36
N ILE A 97 9.63 -6.13 1.55
CA ILE A 97 9.82 -6.44 0.12
C ILE A 97 10.41 -5.29 -0.72
N PHE A 98 10.35 -4.06 -0.21
CA PHE A 98 10.90 -2.85 -0.84
C PHE A 98 12.32 -2.52 -0.35
N GLY A 99 12.87 -3.33 0.56
CA GLY A 99 14.19 -3.15 1.17
C GLY A 99 14.24 -2.10 2.28
N ARG A 100 13.08 -1.69 2.82
CA ARG A 100 12.98 -0.80 3.98
C ARG A 100 13.05 -1.61 5.26
N GLN A 101 13.64 -1.05 6.31
CA GLN A 101 13.59 -1.66 7.64
C GLN A 101 12.15 -1.69 8.13
N ARG A 102 11.62 -2.88 8.46
CA ARG A 102 10.27 -3.05 9.02
C ARG A 102 10.08 -2.25 10.30
N SER A 103 11.19 -2.03 11.00
CA SER A 103 11.22 -1.28 12.24
C SER A 103 10.85 0.18 12.10
N ALA A 104 11.24 0.77 10.98
CA ALA A 104 10.95 2.15 10.67
C ALA A 104 9.51 2.37 10.21
N LEU A 105 8.71 1.31 9.97
CA LEU A 105 7.33 1.44 9.47
C LEU A 105 6.28 1.52 10.58
N GLY A 106 6.70 1.47 11.85
CA GLY A 106 5.82 1.56 13.02
C GLY A 106 5.53 0.22 13.69
N PRO A 107 4.93 0.25 14.90
CA PRO A 107 4.72 -0.94 15.73
C PRO A 107 3.88 -2.01 15.04
N SER A 108 2.90 -1.62 14.22
CA SER A 108 2.04 -2.56 13.49
C SER A 108 2.79 -3.38 12.42
N SER A 109 3.90 -2.85 11.89
CA SER A 109 4.77 -3.57 10.94
C SER A 109 5.67 -4.59 11.65
N PHE A 110 5.92 -4.41 12.95
CA PHE A 110 6.69 -5.36 13.75
C PHE A 110 5.88 -6.53 14.30
N LEU A 111 4.54 -6.52 14.17
CA LEU A 111 3.65 -7.61 14.59
C LEU A 111 3.92 -8.90 13.79
N GLY A 112 5.02 -9.58 14.11
CA GLY A 112 5.31 -10.96 13.74
C GLY A 112 5.28 -11.32 12.24
N ARG A 113 4.93 -12.57 11.97
CA ARG A 113 4.74 -13.14 10.62
C ARG A 113 3.35 -12.82 10.04
N ASN A 114 2.77 -11.68 10.42
CA ASN A 114 1.44 -11.32 9.96
C ASN A 114 1.44 -11.19 8.43
N SER A 115 0.45 -11.82 7.80
CA SER A 115 0.24 -11.80 6.35
C SER A 115 -1.18 -11.37 6.00
N SER A 116 -1.88 -10.78 6.97
CA SER A 116 -3.27 -10.36 6.83
C SER A 116 -3.39 -8.84 6.76
N ILE A 117 -4.20 -8.38 5.81
CA ILE A 117 -4.53 -6.98 5.59
C ILE A 117 -6.02 -6.77 5.84
N ALA A 118 -6.38 -5.60 6.34
CA ALA A 118 -7.76 -5.21 6.58
C ALA A 118 -8.12 -3.99 5.73
N PHE A 119 -9.32 -4.01 5.16
CA PHE A 119 -9.91 -2.89 4.44
C PHE A 119 -11.00 -2.28 5.32
N GLU A 120 -10.86 -0.99 5.60
CA GLU A 120 -11.86 -0.25 6.38
C GLU A 120 -13.01 0.18 5.44
N LYS A 121 -14.26 -0.22 5.78
CA LYS A 121 -15.49 0.14 5.05
C LYS A 121 -15.45 -0.11 3.53
N PRO A 122 -15.23 -1.36 3.08
CA PRO A 122 -15.19 -1.70 1.66
C PRO A 122 -16.57 -1.53 1.00
N ALA A 123 -16.70 -0.62 0.04
CA ALA A 123 -17.93 -0.46 -0.75
C ALA A 123 -18.25 -1.70 -1.61
N ASN A 124 -17.25 -2.50 -1.97
CA ASN A 124 -17.41 -3.79 -2.64
C ASN A 124 -16.31 -4.77 -2.21
N GLN A 125 -16.67 -5.68 -1.30
CA GLN A 125 -15.74 -6.66 -0.72
C GLN A 125 -15.26 -7.70 -1.74
N GLN A 126 -16.17 -8.22 -2.56
CA GLN A 126 -15.88 -9.29 -3.52
C GLN A 126 -14.83 -8.86 -4.56
N GLY A 127 -14.96 -7.63 -5.07
CA GLY A 127 -14.03 -7.10 -6.07
C GLY A 127 -12.63 -6.84 -5.51
N LEU A 128 -12.53 -6.38 -4.25
CA LEU A 128 -11.24 -6.19 -3.58
C LEU A 128 -10.52 -7.53 -3.34
N VAL A 129 -11.26 -8.60 -3.02
CA VAL A 129 -10.71 -9.96 -2.92
C VAL A 129 -10.13 -10.42 -4.25
N ILE A 130 -10.83 -10.16 -5.37
CA ILE A 130 -10.33 -10.49 -6.71
C ILE A 130 -9.03 -9.72 -7.00
N ILE A 131 -8.95 -8.43 -6.67
CA ILE A 131 -7.72 -7.65 -6.82
C ILE A 131 -6.59 -8.24 -5.99
N CYS A 132 -6.84 -8.63 -4.73
CA CYS A 132 -5.85 -9.28 -3.88
C CYS A 132 -5.33 -10.59 -4.50
N LYS A 133 -6.21 -11.39 -5.09
CA LYS A 133 -5.84 -12.63 -5.80
C LYS A 133 -4.95 -12.39 -7.03
N HIS A 134 -5.07 -11.23 -7.68
CA HIS A 134 -4.16 -10.84 -8.77
C HIS A 134 -2.77 -10.45 -8.26
N ILE A 135 -2.67 -9.88 -7.05
CA ILE A 135 -1.40 -9.49 -6.44
C ILE A 135 -0.64 -10.71 -5.91
N GLY A 136 -1.35 -11.69 -5.33
CA GLY A 136 -0.72 -12.87 -4.76
C GLY A 136 -1.69 -13.95 -4.28
N PRO A 137 -1.16 -15.10 -3.83
CA PRO A 137 -1.96 -16.21 -3.32
C PRO A 137 -2.64 -15.84 -1.99
N VAL A 138 -3.97 -15.74 -2.02
CA VAL A 138 -4.85 -15.53 -0.85
C VAL A 138 -5.24 -16.89 -0.26
N ILE A 139 -5.07 -17.06 1.06
CA ILE A 139 -5.46 -18.26 1.81
C ILE A 139 -6.92 -18.13 2.27
N GLU A 140 -7.22 -17.06 2.99
CA GLU A 140 -8.50 -16.87 3.67
C GLU A 140 -8.92 -15.40 3.56
N HIS A 141 -10.23 -15.16 3.62
CA HIS A 141 -10.78 -13.81 3.70
C HIS A 141 -12.07 -13.84 4.51
N ASP A 142 -12.30 -12.79 5.30
CA ASP A 142 -13.53 -12.55 6.05
C ASP A 142 -14.20 -11.27 5.52
N VAL A 143 -15.52 -11.31 5.36
CA VAL A 143 -16.34 -10.25 4.77
C VAL A 143 -17.41 -9.72 5.75
N SER A 144 -17.37 -10.12 7.02
CA SER A 144 -18.46 -9.88 7.97
C SER A 144 -18.72 -8.40 8.29
N THR A 145 -17.71 -7.66 8.75
CA THR A 145 -17.85 -6.24 9.17
C THR A 145 -16.77 -5.36 8.56
N ILE A 146 -15.54 -5.87 8.56
CA ILE A 146 -14.39 -5.37 7.83
C ILE A 146 -13.95 -6.46 6.86
N LEU A 147 -13.46 -6.09 5.68
CA LEU A 147 -12.86 -7.09 4.80
C LEU A 147 -11.44 -7.36 5.28
N VAL A 148 -11.17 -8.58 5.71
CA VAL A 148 -9.82 -9.04 6.05
C VAL A 148 -9.38 -10.05 5.02
N VAL A 149 -8.17 -9.92 4.50
CA VAL A 149 -7.59 -10.82 3.50
C VAL A 149 -6.24 -11.32 4.00
N GLN A 150 -6.10 -12.64 4.12
CA GLN A 150 -4.85 -13.29 4.49
C GLN A 150 -4.13 -13.82 3.25
N PHE A 151 -2.90 -13.36 3.05
CA PHE A 151 -1.99 -13.90 2.05
C PHE A 151 -1.19 -15.08 2.57
N LYS A 152 -0.74 -15.93 1.64
CA LYS A 152 0.15 -17.06 1.95
C LYS A 152 1.47 -16.63 2.58
N HIS A 153 2.00 -15.49 2.14
CA HIS A 153 3.25 -14.95 2.63
C HIS A 153 3.14 -13.46 2.88
N ARG A 154 3.80 -12.98 3.94
CA ARG A 154 3.81 -11.58 4.36
C ARG A 154 4.26 -10.61 3.25
N ILE A 155 5.15 -11.06 2.36
CA ILE A 155 5.65 -10.26 1.24
C ILE A 155 4.51 -9.74 0.32
N TYR A 156 3.44 -10.52 0.16
CA TYR A 156 2.28 -10.13 -0.64
C TYR A 156 1.44 -9.08 0.07
N ALA A 157 1.27 -9.22 1.39
CA ALA A 157 0.58 -8.22 2.21
C ALA A 157 1.32 -6.87 2.21
N GLU A 158 2.65 -6.89 2.39
CA GLU A 158 3.49 -5.68 2.31
C GLU A 158 3.32 -4.96 0.97
N PHE A 159 3.36 -5.72 -0.12
CA PHE A 159 3.15 -5.18 -1.46
C PHE A 159 1.73 -4.63 -1.66
N ALA A 160 0.72 -5.39 -1.26
CA ALA A 160 -0.69 -5.03 -1.44
C ALA A 160 -1.04 -3.73 -0.73
N ILE A 161 -0.57 -3.53 0.51
CA ILE A 161 -0.87 -2.28 1.22
C ILE A 161 -0.23 -1.09 0.51
N GLU A 162 1.03 -1.20 0.09
CA GLU A 162 1.66 -0.09 -0.64
C GLU A 162 1.05 0.15 -2.01
N ALA A 163 0.51 -0.87 -2.68
CA ALA A 163 -0.09 -0.72 -4.00
C ALA A 163 -1.51 -0.14 -3.94
N LEU A 164 -2.34 -0.63 -3.01
CA LEU A 164 -3.78 -0.34 -2.96
C LEU A 164 -4.14 0.89 -2.12
N ARG A 165 -3.36 1.24 -1.09
CA ARG A 165 -3.71 2.34 -0.18
C ARG A 165 -3.78 3.68 -0.89
N GLY A 166 -4.88 4.40 -0.70
CA GLY A 166 -5.14 5.71 -1.31
C GLY A 166 -5.49 5.66 -2.80
N GLN A 167 -5.71 4.47 -3.37
CA GLN A 167 -6.21 4.32 -4.73
C GLN A 167 -7.72 4.56 -4.79
N ARG A 168 -8.21 5.16 -5.88
CA ARG A 168 -9.64 5.20 -6.15
C ARG A 168 -10.16 3.83 -6.60
N LEU A 169 -11.33 3.45 -6.07
CA LEU A 169 -12.05 2.24 -6.50
C LEU A 169 -12.37 2.27 -8.01
N SER A 170 -12.73 3.43 -8.56
CA SER A 170 -12.99 3.62 -9.99
C SER A 170 -11.76 3.33 -10.85
N THR A 171 -10.57 3.72 -10.39
CA THR A 171 -9.31 3.45 -11.10
C THR A 171 -8.95 1.96 -11.04
N LEU A 172 -9.06 1.34 -9.87
CA LEU A 172 -8.82 -0.09 -9.71
C LEU A 172 -9.79 -0.95 -10.53
N SER A 173 -11.05 -0.52 -10.64
CA SER A 173 -12.08 -1.17 -11.45
C SER A 173 -11.64 -1.32 -12.90
N VAL A 174 -11.11 -0.24 -13.48
CA VAL A 174 -10.60 -0.21 -14.86
C VAL A 174 -9.32 -1.03 -15.00
N VAL A 175 -8.37 -0.86 -14.08
CA VAL A 175 -7.04 -1.50 -14.18
C VAL A 175 -7.12 -3.02 -14.05
N TYR A 176 -7.92 -3.52 -13.12
CA TYR A 176 -8.06 -4.96 -12.86
C TYR A 176 -9.25 -5.58 -13.60
N ASN A 177 -10.02 -4.79 -14.35
CA ASN A 177 -11.24 -5.21 -15.04
C ASN A 177 -12.23 -5.91 -14.08
N VAL A 178 -12.50 -5.26 -12.94
CA VAL A 178 -13.38 -5.76 -11.88
C VAL A 178 -14.47 -4.73 -11.61
N SER A 179 -15.73 -5.16 -11.58
CA SER A 179 -16.85 -4.26 -11.24
C SER A 179 -16.79 -3.86 -9.76
N LEU A 180 -16.18 -2.71 -9.45
CA LEU A 180 -16.24 -2.07 -8.13
C LEU A 180 -17.35 -1.02 -8.12
N PHE A 181 -18.16 -1.01 -7.07
CA PHE A 181 -19.25 -0.03 -6.90
C PHE A 181 -18.83 1.03 -5.89
N GLY A 182 -19.19 2.28 -6.16
CA GLY A 182 -18.84 3.45 -5.33
C GLY A 182 -17.58 4.19 -5.81
N ASP A 183 -17.51 5.48 -5.50
CA ASP A 183 -16.34 6.34 -5.74
C ASP A 183 -15.74 6.74 -4.38
N GLY A 184 -14.83 5.89 -3.90
CA GLY A 184 -14.15 6.06 -2.64
C GLY A 184 -12.68 5.68 -2.76
N LEU A 185 -11.90 6.15 -1.78
CA LEU A 185 -10.50 5.75 -1.64
C LEU A 185 -10.44 4.41 -0.89
N VAL A 186 -9.54 3.55 -1.36
CA VAL A 186 -9.21 2.31 -0.66
C VAL A 186 -8.36 2.65 0.56
N ASP A 187 -8.94 2.45 1.73
CA ASP A 187 -8.21 2.43 2.99
C ASP A 187 -7.88 0.99 3.37
N VAL A 188 -6.58 0.71 3.45
CA VAL A 188 -6.05 -0.62 3.71
C VAL A 188 -4.83 -0.50 4.61
N ASP A 189 -4.84 -1.29 5.67
CA ASP A 189 -3.76 -1.36 6.64
C ASP A 189 -3.59 -2.80 7.16
N TRP A 190 -2.62 -3.00 8.05
CA TRP A 190 -2.38 -4.30 8.66
C TRP A 190 -3.58 -4.73 9.51
N ALA A 191 -4.03 -5.99 9.35
CA ALA A 191 -4.93 -6.59 10.31
C ALA A 191 -4.20 -6.81 11.64
N TYR A 192 -4.91 -6.76 12.78
CA TYR A 192 -4.27 -6.93 14.09
C TYR A 192 -3.72 -8.36 14.29
N ILE A 193 -4.41 -9.36 13.73
CA ILE A 193 -4.06 -10.78 13.78
C ILE A 193 -4.36 -11.47 12.45
N ASN A 194 -3.69 -12.59 12.20
CA ASN A 194 -4.02 -13.44 11.06
C ASN A 194 -5.38 -14.11 11.24
N LEU A 195 -6.11 -14.28 10.14
CA LEU A 195 -7.31 -15.12 10.14
C LEU A 195 -6.90 -16.56 10.57
N GLY A 196 -7.69 -17.14 11.48
CA GLY A 196 -7.38 -18.43 12.13
C GLY A 196 -6.44 -18.39 13.35
N ALA A 197 -5.76 -17.26 13.64
CA ALA A 197 -5.00 -17.07 14.89
C ALA A 197 -5.84 -16.42 16.02
N ALA A 198 -7.04 -15.94 15.69
CA ALA A 198 -8.00 -15.44 16.66
C ALA A 198 -8.62 -16.62 17.44
N PRO A 199 -8.60 -16.64 18.79
CA PRO A 199 -9.47 -17.53 19.53
C PRO A 199 -10.91 -17.22 19.13
N ARG A 200 -11.69 -18.24 18.76
CA ARG A 200 -13.06 -18.12 18.23
C ARG A 200 -14.09 -17.49 19.18
N GLU A 201 -13.68 -16.98 20.34
CA GLU A 201 -14.58 -16.51 21.39
C GLU A 201 -14.53 -15.00 21.70
N SER A 202 -13.60 -14.21 21.14
CA SER A 202 -13.41 -12.82 21.60
C SER A 202 -13.77 -11.72 20.58
N VAL A 203 -14.78 -11.94 19.73
CA VAL A 203 -15.30 -10.87 18.84
C VAL A 203 -16.50 -10.14 19.48
N LEU A 204 -17.03 -10.62 20.61
CA LEU A 204 -18.16 -10.02 21.31
C LEU A 204 -17.77 -9.04 22.43
N ASP A 205 -16.50 -8.93 22.81
CA ASP A 205 -16.06 -8.11 23.96
C ASP A 205 -15.35 -6.79 23.59
N LEU A 206 -15.50 -6.31 22.36
CA LEU A 206 -14.88 -5.05 21.92
C LEU A 206 -15.85 -3.98 21.38
N TYR A 207 -17.15 -4.08 21.69
CA TYR A 207 -18.10 -2.97 21.54
C TYR A 207 -19.13 -2.92 22.67
#